data_AF-A0A7V8ZDG9-F1
#
_entry.id   AF-A0A7V8ZDG9-F1
#
_cell.length_a   1.000
_cell.length_b   1.000
_cell.length_c   1.000
_cell.angle_alpha   90.00
_cell.angle_beta   90.00
_cell.angle_gamma   90.00
#
_symmetry.space_group_name_H-M   'P 1'
#
loop_
_entity.id
_entity.type
_entity.pdbx_description
1 polymer ?
#
loop_
_entity_poly.entity_id
_entity_poly.type
_entity_poly.pdbx_seq_one_letter_code
_entity_poly.pdbx_strand_id
1 'polypeptide(L)' 'MREIDDHVLGPPGEITRAVQAVFDDALHGRAERYAHWLDPVPVPSKA' A
#
# COMPACT_ATOMS: atom_id res chain seq x y z
N MET A 1 8.36 -4.77 -10.27
CA MET A 1 9.58 -4.49 -11.06
C MET A 1 10.69 -5.41 -10.55
N ARG A 2 11.30 -6.19 -11.43
CA ARG A 2 12.33 -7.19 -11.06
C ARG A 2 13.64 -7.01 -11.84
N GLU A 3 13.61 -6.24 -12.92
CA GLU A 3 14.74 -5.88 -13.79
C GLU A 3 14.43 -4.60 -14.58
N ILE A 4 15.46 -3.95 -15.12
CA ILE A 4 15.38 -2.84 -16.08
C ILE A 4 16.55 -2.98 -17.06
N ASP A 5 16.30 -2.94 -18.37
CA ASP A 5 17.32 -3.02 -19.43
C ASP A 5 18.36 -4.13 -19.19
N ASP A 6 17.89 -5.37 -18.99
CA ASP A 6 18.70 -6.56 -18.68
C ASP A 6 19.48 -6.51 -17.35
N HIS A 7 19.31 -5.45 -16.55
CA HIS A 7 19.88 -5.37 -15.20
C HIS A 7 18.88 -5.89 -14.18
N VAL A 8 19.20 -7.04 -13.59
CA VAL A 8 18.38 -7.68 -12.55
C VAL A 8 18.43 -6.84 -11.28
N LEU A 9 17.25 -6.43 -10.81
CA LEU A 9 17.07 -5.72 -9.54
C LEU A 9 16.69 -6.69 -8.41
N GLY A 10 16.05 -7.82 -8.76
CA GLY A 10 15.62 -8.84 -7.81
C GLY A 10 14.26 -8.55 -7.15
N PRO A 11 13.97 -9.16 -5.98
CA PRO A 11 12.73 -8.93 -5.25
C PRO A 11 12.69 -7.50 -4.65
N PRO A 12 11.52 -7.03 -4.18
CA PRO A 12 11.43 -5.74 -3.50
C PRO A 12 12.44 -5.65 -2.36
N GLY A 13 13.28 -4.61 -2.41
CA GLY A 13 14.20 -4.27 -1.33
C GLY A 13 13.48 -3.72 -0.11
N GLU A 14 14.22 -3.48 0.97
CA GLU A 14 13.68 -3.01 2.25
C GLU A 14 12.87 -1.71 2.10
N ILE A 15 13.40 -0.72 1.40
CA ILE A 15 12.72 0.57 1.17
C ILE A 15 11.41 0.37 0.41
N THR A 16 11.43 -0.41 -0.67
CA THR A 16 10.22 -0.71 -1.44
C THR A 16 9.16 -1.36 -0.56
N ARG A 17 9.55 -2.31 0.29
CA ARG A 17 8.62 -2.98 1.21
C ARG A 17 8.06 -2.04 2.27
N ALA A 18 8.88 -1.18 2.86
CA ALA A 18 8.44 -0.22 3.86
C ALA A 18 7.41 0.76 3.28
N VAL A 19 7.67 1.28 2.08
CA VAL A 19 6.73 2.17 1.37
C VAL A 19 5.44 1.41 1.02
N GLN A 20 5.55 0.19 0.49
CA GLN A 20 4.39 -0.64 0.14
C GLN A 20 3.52 -0.96 1.36
N ALA A 21 4.12 -1.30 2.50
CA ALA A 21 3.38 -1.59 3.74
C ALA A 21 2.61 -0.36 4.24
N VAL A 22 3.28 0.80 4.28
CA VAL A 22 2.64 2.06 4.66
C VAL A 22 1.49 2.43 3.73
N PHE A 23 1.69 2.23 2.42
CA PHE A 23 0.67 2.52 1.43
C PHE A 23 -0.54 1.60 1.59
N ASP A 24 -0.32 0.30 1.82
CA ASP A 24 -1.40 -0.66 2.08
C ASP A 24 -2.20 -0.30 3.34
N ASP A 25 -1.51 0.09 4.42
CA ASP A 25 -2.17 0.56 5.63
C ASP A 25 -3.00 1.83 5.40
N ALA A 26 -2.49 2.77 4.60
CA ALA A 26 -3.21 3.99 4.24
C ALA A 26 -4.50 3.68 3.47
N LEU A 27 -4.44 2.81 2.45
CA LEU A 27 -5.61 2.44 1.66
C LEU A 27 -6.71 1.75 2.47
N HIS A 28 -6.33 0.99 3.49
CA HIS A 28 -7.28 0.30 4.37
C HIS A 28 -7.68 1.11 5.60
N GLY A 29 -7.29 2.38 5.69
CA GLY A 29 -7.62 3.25 6.83
C GLY A 29 -6.92 2.86 8.14
N ARG A 30 -5.88 2.02 8.08
CA ARG A 30 -5.07 1.60 9.24
C ARG A 30 -3.97 2.61 9.58
N ALA A 31 -3.72 3.60 8.72
CA ALA A 31 -2.78 4.69 8.96
C ALA A 31 -3.52 6.02 9.20
N GLU A 32 -3.75 6.38 10.47
CA GLU A 32 -4.51 7.57 10.88
C GLU A 32 -3.99 8.87 10.23
N ARG A 33 -2.66 9.01 10.09
CA ARG A 33 -2.04 10.18 9.43
C ARG A 33 -2.53 10.43 8.00
N TYR A 34 -3.06 9.41 7.33
CA TYR A 34 -3.60 9.48 5.96
C TYR A 34 -5.11 9.29 5.90
N ALA A 35 -5.83 9.30 7.03
CA ALA A 35 -7.28 9.12 7.03
C ALA A 35 -8.01 10.10 6.11
N HIS A 36 -7.49 11.33 5.96
CA HIS A 36 -8.01 12.37 5.08
C HIS A 36 -7.91 12.05 3.57
N TRP A 37 -7.22 10.98 3.18
CA TRP A 37 -7.21 10.51 1.77
C TRP A 37 -8.41 9.65 1.43
N LEU A 38 -9.12 9.12 2.43
CA LEU A 38 -10.22 8.17 2.23
C LEU A 38 -11.56 8.88 2.23
N ASP A 39 -12.44 8.45 1.31
CA ASP A 39 -13.87 8.75 1.32
C ASP A 39 -14.64 7.43 1.52
N PRO A 40 -14.85 6.98 2.77
CA PRO A 40 -15.43 5.68 3.05
C PRO A 40 -16.91 5.62 2.65
N VAL A 41 -17.25 4.70 1.76
CA VAL A 41 -18.65 4.43 1.36
C VAL A 41 -19.27 3.44 2.36
N PRO A 42 -20.33 3.82 3.10
CA PRO A 42 -20.97 2.91 4.06
C PRO A 42 -21.59 1.71 3.35
N VAL A 43 -21.24 0.51 3.79
CA VAL A 43 -21.89 -0.74 3.36
C VAL A 43 -22.67 -1.34 4.52
N PRO A 44 -23.93 -1.79 4.32
CA PRO A 44 -24.67 -2.48 5.36
C PRO A 44 -23.92 -3.75 5.79
N SER A 45 -23.84 -4.01 7.10
CA SER A 45 -23.40 -5.31 7.58
C SER A 45 -24.39 -6.36 7.11
N LYS A 46 -23.91 -7.49 6.56
CA LYS A 46 -24.77 -8.65 6.34
C LYS A 46 -25.25 -9.13 7.72
N ALA A 47 -26.56 -9.25 7.88
CA ALA A 47 -27.22 -9.79 9.06
C ALA A 47 -27.13 -11.33 9.08
#